data_AF-A0A1G2HT88-F1
#
_entry.id   AF-A0A1G2HT88-F1
#
_cell.length_a   1.000
_cell.length_b   1.000
_cell.length_c   1.000
_cell.angle_alpha   90.00
_cell.angle_beta   90.00
_cell.angle_gamma   90.00
#
_symmetry.space_group_name_H-M   'P 1'
#
loop_
_entity.id
_entity.type
_entity.pdbx_description
1 polymer ?
#
loop_
_entity_poly.entity_id
_entity_poly.type
_entity_poly.pdbx_seq_one_letter_code
_entity_poly.pdbx_strand_id
1 'polypeptide(L)'
;MVSKRGQGLPVNVIIVAALALIVLVVLVVIFTQQTTQFGQKVGEETKTELFKMRIFYGKCRPGEAFENTFLSDYEKAASDEEQDTAKSSFRSEVDRCKEFSDTKESCESESGCVWA
;
A
#
# COMPACT_ATOMS: atom_id res chain seq x y z
N MET A 1 -8.68 61.77 26.50
CA MET A 1 -8.27 60.71 27.45
C MET A 1 -8.59 59.35 26.83
N VAL A 2 -7.65 58.75 26.10
CA VAL A 2 -7.82 57.40 25.53
C VAL A 2 -7.27 56.41 26.56
N SER A 3 -8.17 55.81 27.33
CA SER A 3 -7.83 54.82 28.34
C SER A 3 -7.41 53.51 27.66
N LYS A 4 -6.25 52.99 28.02
CA LYS A 4 -5.60 51.80 27.46
C LYS A 4 -6.49 50.56 27.61
N ARG A 5 -7.07 50.08 26.50
CA ARG A 5 -7.68 48.74 26.40
C ARG A 5 -6.57 47.68 26.27
N GLY A 6 -5.88 47.42 27.37
CA GLY A 6 -5.03 46.25 27.54
C GLY A 6 -5.71 45.26 28.47
N GLN A 7 -6.83 44.68 28.04
CA GLN A 7 -7.45 43.58 28.78
C GLN A 7 -6.62 42.33 28.43
N GLY A 8 -5.55 42.11 29.20
CA GLY A 8 -4.71 40.92 29.05
C GLY A 8 -5.59 39.68 29.12
N LEU A 9 -5.39 38.74 28.18
CA LEU A 9 -6.04 37.44 28.29
C LEU A 9 -5.74 36.87 29.68
N PRO A 10 -6.74 36.32 30.39
CA PRO A 10 -6.52 35.75 31.71
C PRO A 10 -5.39 34.72 31.60
N VAL A 11 -4.42 34.75 32.52
CA VAL A 11 -3.25 33.87 32.49
C VAL A 11 -3.67 32.39 32.40
N ASN A 12 -4.80 32.02 33.01
CA ASN A 12 -5.39 30.68 32.88
C ASN A 12 -5.71 30.30 31.43
N VAL A 13 -6.21 31.22 30.61
CA VAL A 13 -6.51 30.95 29.19
C VAL A 13 -5.23 30.69 28.40
N ILE A 14 -4.16 31.42 28.70
CA ILE A 14 -2.85 31.23 28.07
C ILE A 14 -2.31 29.84 28.44
N ILE A 15 -2.41 29.44 29.71
CA ILE A 15 -1.96 28.12 30.18
C ILE A 15 -2.76 26.99 29.51
N VAL A 16 -4.09 27.11 29.46
CA VAL A 16 -4.95 26.09 28.81
C VAL A 16 -4.67 26.00 27.32
N ALA A 17 -4.48 27.13 26.63
CA ALA A 17 -4.14 27.15 25.21
C ALA A 17 -2.78 26.48 24.93
N ALA A 18 -1.79 26.71 25.79
CA ALA A 18 -0.48 26.07 25.68
C ALA A 18 -0.56 24.54 25.88
N LEU A 19 -1.32 24.08 26.89
CA LEU A 19 -1.53 22.65 27.12
C LEU A 19 -2.27 21.98 25.96
N ALA A 20 -3.32 22.63 25.44
CA ALA A 20 -4.06 22.12 24.28
C ALA A 20 -3.18 22.00 23.03
N LEU A 21 -2.31 22.99 22.78
CA LEU A 21 -1.35 22.94 21.68
C LEU A 21 -0.37 21.77 21.81
N ILE A 22 0.16 21.52 23.00
CA ILE A 22 1.08 20.40 23.24
C ILE A 22 0.39 19.07 22.94
N VAL A 23 -0.84 18.86 23.44
CA VAL A 23 -1.61 17.64 23.16
C VAL A 23 -1.86 17.48 21.65
N LEU A 24 -2.21 18.57 20.97
CA LEU A 24 -2.46 18.55 19.53
C LEU A 24 -1.21 18.13 18.74
N VAL A 25 -0.04 18.68 19.08
CA VAL A 25 1.24 18.29 18.46
C VAL A 25 1.53 16.81 18.68
N VAL A 26 1.34 16.30 19.90
CA VAL A 26 1.56 14.88 20.22
C VAL A 26 0.62 13.99 19.40
N LEU A 27 -0.65 14.36 19.29
CA LEU A 27 -1.61 13.60 18.48
C LEU A 27 -1.17 13.57 17.01
N VAL A 28 -0.79 14.70 16.43
CA VAL A 28 -0.32 14.76 15.03
C VAL A 28 0.87 13.83 14.80
N VAL A 29 1.85 13.82 15.71
CA VAL A 29 3.03 12.94 15.61
C VAL A 29 2.63 11.46 15.66
N ILE A 30 1.75 11.06 16.57
CA ILE A 30 1.29 9.66 16.69
C ILE A 30 0.54 9.24 15.42
N PHE A 31 -0.38 10.08 14.93
CA PHE A 31 -1.15 9.79 13.73
C PHE A 31 -0.29 9.71 12.47
N THR A 32 0.75 10.55 12.33
CA THR A 32 1.69 10.47 11.18
C THR A 32 2.62 9.26 11.27
N GLN A 33 3.03 8.85 12.47
CA GLN A 33 3.85 7.65 12.65
C GLN A 33 3.08 6.36 12.34
N GLN A 34 1.81 6.28 12.72
CA GLN A 34 1.00 5.11 12.39
C GLN A 34 0.78 4.99 10.88
N THR A 35 0.36 6.06 10.19
CA THR A 35 0.10 5.99 8.73
C THR A 35 1.33 5.60 7.92
N THR A 36 2.51 6.08 8.31
CA THR A 36 3.77 5.72 7.65
C THR A 36 4.16 4.26 7.89
N GLN A 37 4.02 3.77 9.13
CA GLN A 37 4.33 2.37 9.44
C GLN A 37 3.32 1.39 8.83
N PHE A 38 2.04 1.76 8.72
CA PHE A 38 1.05 0.95 8.01
C PHE A 38 1.37 0.89 6.51
N GLY A 39 1.68 2.02 5.86
CA GLY A 39 2.07 2.02 4.44
C GLY A 39 3.32 1.20 4.13
N GLN A 40 4.35 1.25 5.00
CA GLN A 40 5.56 0.45 4.82
C GLN A 40 5.31 -1.05 5.04
N LYS A 41 4.57 -1.44 6.09
CA LYS A 41 4.28 -2.86 6.37
C LYS A 41 3.42 -3.48 5.27
N VAL A 42 2.37 -2.79 4.84
CA VAL A 42 1.51 -3.25 3.74
C VAL A 42 2.34 -3.43 2.46
N GLY A 43 3.18 -2.47 2.10
CA GLY A 43 4.04 -2.59 0.91
C GLY A 43 5.06 -3.75 0.97
N GLU A 44 5.52 -4.14 2.16
CA GLU A 44 6.45 -5.26 2.36
C GLU A 44 5.73 -6.62 2.32
N GLU A 45 4.53 -6.70 2.87
CA GLU A 45 3.65 -7.87 2.80
C GLU A 45 3.22 -8.16 1.35
N THR A 46 2.78 -7.15 0.61
CA THR A 46 2.39 -7.27 -0.80
C THR A 46 3.52 -7.81 -1.69
N LYS A 47 4.75 -7.31 -1.50
CA LYS A 47 5.94 -7.80 -2.20
C LYS A 47 6.30 -9.24 -1.80
N THR A 48 6.11 -9.59 -0.54
CA THR A 48 6.35 -10.94 -0.04
C THR A 48 5.38 -11.95 -0.66
N GLU A 49 4.10 -11.57 -0.79
CA GLU A 49 3.10 -12.42 -1.45
C GLU A 49 3.39 -12.57 -2.95
N LEU A 50 3.77 -11.50 -3.64
CA LEU A 50 4.22 -11.59 -5.03
C LEU A 50 5.44 -12.53 -5.17
N PHE A 51 6.40 -12.44 -4.24
CA PHE A 51 7.56 -13.32 -4.24
C PHE A 51 7.17 -14.80 -4.06
N LYS A 52 6.23 -15.11 -3.15
CA LYS A 52 5.71 -16.47 -2.99
C LYS A 52 5.07 -16.99 -4.28
N MET A 53 4.34 -16.13 -5.00
CA MET A 53 3.71 -16.50 -6.28
C MET A 53 4.73 -16.72 -7.40
N ARG A 54 5.81 -15.94 -7.41
CA ARG A 54 6.91 -16.07 -8.36
C ARG A 54 7.59 -17.45 -8.31
N ILE A 55 7.51 -18.17 -7.19
CA ILE A 55 8.02 -19.55 -7.06
C ILE A 55 7.26 -20.51 -7.99
N PHE A 56 6.01 -20.21 -8.32
CA PHE A 56 5.18 -21.03 -9.21
C PHE A 56 5.38 -20.68 -10.69
N TYR A 57 6.21 -19.69 -11.02
CA TYR A 57 6.47 -19.32 -12.40
C TYR A 57 7.16 -20.44 -13.15
N GLY A 58 6.67 -20.71 -14.37
CA GLY A 58 7.31 -21.60 -15.32
C GLY A 58 8.26 -20.86 -16.24
N LYS A 59 8.60 -21.49 -17.37
CA LYS A 59 9.37 -20.86 -18.46
C LYS A 59 8.62 -19.68 -19.09
N CYS A 60 7.29 -19.75 -19.09
CA CYS A 60 6.42 -18.64 -19.45
C CYS A 60 5.75 -18.11 -18.18
N ARG A 61 5.85 -16.80 -17.94
CA ARG A 61 5.37 -16.15 -16.71
C ARG A 61 4.63 -14.84 -17.01
N PRO A 62 3.80 -14.33 -16.09
CA PRO A 62 3.24 -12.99 -16.24
C PRO A 62 4.34 -11.93 -16.28
N GLY A 63 4.14 -10.90 -17.09
CA GLY A 63 5.02 -9.74 -17.18
C GLY A 63 4.81 -8.74 -16.03
N GLU A 64 5.68 -7.73 -15.98
CA GLU A 64 5.69 -6.71 -14.93
C GLU A 64 4.36 -5.96 -14.79
N ALA A 65 3.61 -5.78 -15.89
CA ALA A 65 2.30 -5.15 -15.84
C ALA A 65 1.30 -5.93 -14.97
N PHE A 66 1.30 -7.26 -15.04
CA PHE A 66 0.42 -8.12 -14.23
C PHE A 66 0.87 -8.16 -12.78
N GLU A 67 2.18 -8.18 -12.55
CA GLU A 67 2.74 -8.08 -11.20
C GLU A 67 2.35 -6.75 -10.54
N ASN A 68 2.44 -5.63 -11.25
CA ASN A 68 2.06 -4.31 -10.74
C ASN A 68 0.55 -4.19 -10.49
N THR A 69 -0.29 -4.79 -11.34
CA THR A 69 -1.73 -4.87 -11.10
C THR A 69 -2.03 -5.66 -9.83
N PHE A 70 -1.41 -6.84 -9.65
CA PHE A 70 -1.55 -7.62 -8.42
C PHE A 70 -1.08 -6.84 -7.19
N LEU A 71 0.07 -6.17 -7.25
CA LEU A 71 0.57 -5.38 -6.13
C LEU A 71 -0.42 -4.26 -5.76
N SER A 72 -0.97 -3.56 -6.75
CA SER A 72 -1.99 -2.52 -6.55
C SER A 72 -3.26 -3.08 -5.93
N ASP A 73 -3.79 -4.18 -6.46
CA ASP A 73 -5.08 -4.74 -6.03
C ASP A 73 -4.96 -5.37 -4.64
N TYR A 74 -3.83 -6.01 -4.35
CA TYR A 74 -3.51 -6.56 -3.04
C TYR A 74 -3.30 -5.47 -1.98
N GLU A 75 -2.62 -4.38 -2.32
CA GLU A 75 -2.40 -3.25 -1.41
C GLU A 75 -3.70 -2.47 -1.13
N LYS A 76 -4.59 -2.36 -2.11
CA LYS A 76 -5.88 -1.65 -1.98
C LYS A 76 -6.97 -2.47 -1.30
N ALA A 77 -6.78 -3.78 -1.17
CA ALA A 77 -7.76 -4.67 -0.55
C ALA A 77 -8.00 -4.27 0.91
N ALA A 78 -9.27 -4.02 1.25
CA ALA A 78 -9.70 -3.59 2.58
C ALA A 78 -9.91 -4.76 3.56
N SER A 79 -9.86 -6.00 3.06
CA SER A 79 -10.09 -7.22 3.85
C SER A 79 -9.28 -8.40 3.31
N ASP A 80 -9.15 -9.43 4.14
CA ASP A 80 -8.49 -10.69 3.76
C ASP A 80 -9.19 -11.38 2.58
N GLU A 81 -10.52 -11.27 2.47
CA GLU A 81 -11.29 -11.82 1.35
C GLU A 81 -10.97 -11.12 0.00
N GLU A 82 -10.80 -9.80 0.03
CA GLU A 82 -10.38 -9.03 -1.14
C GLU A 82 -8.93 -9.36 -1.52
N GLN A 83 -8.06 -9.56 -0.53
CA GLN A 83 -6.69 -10.02 -0.74
C GLN A 83 -6.69 -11.41 -1.40
N ASP A 84 -7.47 -12.37 -0.89
CA ASP A 84 -7.59 -13.71 -1.50
C ASP A 84 -8.15 -13.65 -2.93
N THR A 85 -9.07 -12.73 -3.21
CA THR A 85 -9.57 -12.48 -4.57
C THR A 85 -8.46 -11.99 -5.50
N ALA A 86 -7.62 -11.05 -5.05
CA ALA A 86 -6.45 -10.60 -5.80
C ALA A 86 -5.44 -11.74 -6.03
N LYS A 87 -5.20 -12.57 -4.99
CA LYS A 87 -4.33 -13.75 -5.10
C LYS A 87 -4.87 -14.76 -6.12
N SER A 88 -6.17 -15.06 -6.08
CA SER A 88 -6.80 -15.99 -7.01
C SER A 88 -6.74 -15.47 -8.45
N SER A 89 -7.00 -14.18 -8.65
CA SER A 89 -6.97 -13.56 -9.97
C SER A 89 -5.56 -13.62 -10.57
N PHE A 90 -4.54 -13.30 -9.77
CA PHE A 90 -3.16 -13.38 -10.23
C PHE A 90 -2.71 -14.83 -10.49
N ARG A 91 -3.14 -15.79 -9.66
CA ARG A 91 -2.87 -17.22 -9.91
C ARG A 91 -3.46 -17.68 -11.24
N SER A 92 -4.68 -17.27 -11.57
CA SER A 92 -5.28 -17.59 -12.87
C SER A 92 -4.44 -17.05 -14.03
N GLU A 93 -3.86 -15.85 -13.90
CA GLU A 93 -2.95 -15.29 -14.91
C GLU A 93 -1.62 -16.07 -15.00
N VAL A 94 -1.08 -16.51 -13.87
CA VAL A 94 0.12 -17.38 -13.84
C VAL A 94 -0.16 -18.70 -14.55
N ASP A 95 -1.30 -19.34 -14.24
CA ASP A 95 -1.69 -20.61 -14.85
C ASP A 95 -1.95 -20.44 -16.35
N ARG A 96 -2.61 -19.34 -16.76
CA ARG A 96 -2.82 -18.96 -18.16
C ARG A 96 -1.49 -18.85 -18.92
N CYS A 97 -0.52 -18.09 -18.39
CA CYS A 97 0.79 -17.98 -19.03
C CYS A 97 1.52 -19.33 -19.09
N LYS A 98 1.35 -20.18 -18.07
CA LYS A 98 2.00 -21.49 -18.01
C LYS A 98 1.52 -22.45 -19.09
N GLU A 99 0.29 -22.31 -19.58
CA GLU A 99 -0.24 -23.08 -20.71
C GLU A 99 0.58 -22.87 -21.99
N PHE A 100 1.24 -21.72 -22.15
CA PHE A 100 2.07 -21.39 -23.32
C PHE A 100 3.56 -21.68 -23.13
N SER A 101 3.90 -22.57 -22.20
CA SER A 101 5.30 -22.88 -21.84
C SER A 101 6.05 -23.81 -22.81
N ASP A 102 5.40 -24.21 -23.92
CA ASP A 102 5.98 -25.09 -24.93
C ASP A 102 7.12 -24.43 -25.72
N THR A 103 6.92 -23.20 -26.20
CA THR A 103 7.92 -22.44 -26.96
C THR A 103 7.94 -20.97 -26.55
N LYS A 104 9.09 -20.34 -26.75
CA LYS A 104 9.26 -18.89 -26.53
C LYS A 104 8.27 -18.08 -27.38
N GLU A 105 8.06 -18.48 -28.63
CA GLU A 105 7.16 -17.79 -29.56
C GLU A 105 5.71 -17.87 -29.06
N SER A 106 5.25 -19.03 -28.61
CA SER A 106 3.90 -19.19 -28.05
C SER A 106 3.69 -18.32 -26.80
N CYS A 107 4.69 -18.26 -25.92
CA CYS A 107 4.63 -17.44 -24.71
C CYS A 107 4.60 -15.93 -25.00
N GLU A 108 5.51 -15.44 -25.84
CA GLU A 108 5.60 -14.02 -26.19
C GLU A 108 4.48 -13.57 -27.13
N SER A 109 3.82 -14.51 -27.81
CA SER A 109 2.61 -14.24 -28.60
C SER A 109 1.38 -13.99 -27.73
N GLU A 110 1.38 -14.50 -26.49
CA GLU A 110 0.28 -14.30 -25.55
C GLU A 110 0.41 -12.94 -24.85
N SER A 111 -0.70 -12.22 -24.79
CA SER A 111 -0.75 -10.88 -24.24
C SER A 111 -0.38 -10.89 -22.75
N GLY A 112 0.74 -10.23 -22.45
CA GLY A 112 1.16 -10.02 -21.07
C GLY A 112 2.04 -11.09 -20.45
N CYS A 113 2.33 -12.17 -21.18
CA CYS A 113 3.26 -13.19 -20.74
C CYS A 113 4.67 -12.92 -21.28
N VAL A 114 5.69 -13.33 -20.53
CA VAL A 114 7.10 -13.13 -20.84
C VAL A 114 7.84 -14.45 -20.64
N TRP A 115 8.71 -14.79 -21.59
CA TRP A 115 9.58 -15.95 -21.48
C TRP A 115 10.79 -15.65 -20.59
N ALA A 116 11.13 -16.59 -19.70
CA ALA A 116 12.26 -16.51 -18.77
C ALA A 116 13.54 -17.18 -19.29
#